data_AF-A0A4Y2JYA1-F1
#
_entry.id   AF-A0A4Y2JYA1-F1
#
_cell.length_a   1.000
_cell.length_b   1.000
_cell.length_c   1.000
_cell.angle_alpha   90.00
_cell.angle_beta   90.00
_cell.angle_gamma   90.00
#
_symmetry.space_group_name_H-M   'P 1'
#
loop_
_entity.id
_entity.type
_entity.pdbx_description
1 polymer ?
#
loop_
_entity_poly.entity_id
_entity_poly.type
_entity_poly.pdbx_seq_one_letter_code
_entity_poly.pdbx_strand_id
1 'polypeptide(L)'
;MRVHLTGDASTQQFAQKLLHLGNGEMAIDNEGFISLENIGNIVIKIEELKDRVFPNIENNFQDKKWLCQKAILSPTNDGVKIINNQLLKKLPGASQIYKFVDTTVETNQVVDYPTEFLNSSEPSRIPSHKLE
;
A
#
# COMPACT_ATOMS: atom_id res chain seq x y z
N MET A 1 -1.31 9.38 -10.96
CA MET A 1 -0.55 8.13 -11.27
C MET A 1 -0.32 8.11 -12.79
N ARG A 2 0.93 8.11 -13.26
CA ARG A 2 1.24 7.97 -14.70
C ARG A 2 1.85 6.60 -14.90
N VAL A 3 1.11 5.67 -15.51
CA VAL A 3 1.59 4.33 -15.81
C VAL A 3 2.38 4.42 -17.12
N HIS A 4 3.67 4.07 -17.09
CA HIS A 4 4.48 3.94 -18.30
C HIS A 4 4.21 2.56 -18.90
N LEU A 5 3.52 2.54 -20.04
CA LEU A 5 2.98 1.34 -20.66
C LEU A 5 4.09 0.64 -21.46
N THR A 6 4.61 -0.45 -20.94
CA THR A 6 5.58 -1.30 -21.64
C THR A 6 4.87 -2.15 -22.67
N GLY A 7 4.58 -1.60 -23.86
CA GLY A 7 4.39 -2.32 -25.15
C GLY A 7 3.31 -3.42 -25.27
N ASP A 8 2.61 -3.77 -24.20
CA ASP A 8 1.65 -4.87 -24.17
C ASP A 8 0.24 -4.41 -24.59
N ALA A 9 -0.44 -5.20 -25.42
CA ALA A 9 -1.72 -4.85 -26.01
C ALA A 9 -2.83 -4.68 -24.95
N SER A 10 -2.80 -5.45 -23.86
CA SER A 10 -3.78 -5.31 -22.77
C SER A 10 -3.59 -3.99 -22.00
N THR A 11 -2.34 -3.55 -21.90
CA THR A 11 -1.93 -2.34 -21.21
C THR A 11 -2.33 -1.08 -21.99
N GLN A 12 -2.26 -1.12 -23.33
CA GLN A 12 -2.79 -0.06 -24.21
C GLN A 12 -4.31 0.08 -24.09
N GLN A 13 -5.05 -1.04 -24.08
CA GLN A 13 -6.51 -1.02 -23.91
C GLN A 13 -6.91 -0.43 -22.56
N PHE A 14 -6.19 -0.78 -21.48
CA PHE A 14 -6.42 -0.21 -20.17
C PHE A 14 -6.18 1.31 -20.14
N ALA A 15 -5.09 1.79 -20.74
CA ALA A 15 -4.82 3.22 -20.81
C ALA A 15 -5.87 3.99 -21.61
N GLN A 16 -6.35 3.43 -22.73
CA GLN A 16 -7.43 4.01 -23.51
C GLN A 16 -8.72 4.13 -22.68
N LYS A 17 -9.07 3.09 -21.90
CA LYS A 17 -10.22 3.13 -20.97
C LYS A 17 -10.08 4.23 -19.92
N LEU A 18 -8.88 4.40 -19.34
CA LEU A 18 -8.61 5.49 -18.40
C LEU A 18 -8.74 6.88 -19.05
N LEU A 19 -8.38 7.01 -20.34
CA LEU A 19 -8.55 8.26 -21.08
C LEU A 19 -10.03 8.59 -21.29
N HIS A 20 -10.84 7.60 -21.72
CA HIS A 20 -12.29 7.78 -21.84
C HIS A 20 -12.94 8.15 -20.49
N LEU A 21 -12.49 7.54 -19.38
CA LEU A 21 -12.91 7.94 -18.03
C LEU A 21 -12.57 9.40 -17.75
N GLY A 22 -11.33 9.81 -17.99
CA GLY A 22 -10.85 11.18 -17.74
C GLY A 22 -11.54 12.24 -18.60
N ASN A 23 -11.97 11.86 -19.81
CA ASN A 23 -12.73 12.73 -20.72
C ASN A 23 -14.23 12.78 -20.42
N GLY A 24 -14.74 11.93 -19.52
CA GLY A 24 -16.18 11.84 -19.26
C GLY A 24 -16.99 11.18 -20.39
N GLU A 25 -16.34 10.33 -21.19
CA GLU A 25 -16.96 9.64 -22.33
C GLU A 25 -17.55 8.27 -21.94
N MET A 26 -17.40 7.86 -20.68
CA MET A 26 -17.96 6.60 -20.18
C MET A 26 -19.45 6.71 -19.93
N ALA A 27 -20.18 5.63 -20.24
CA ALA A 27 -21.61 5.53 -19.94
C ALA A 27 -21.86 5.63 -18.42
N ILE A 28 -22.86 6.42 -18.07
CA ILE A 28 -23.39 6.57 -16.72
C ILE A 28 -24.74 5.87 -16.61
N ASP A 29 -25.05 5.33 -15.44
CA ASP A 29 -26.37 4.82 -15.13
C ASP A 29 -27.37 5.96 -14.83
N ASN A 30 -28.60 5.59 -14.49
CA ASN A 30 -29.68 6.53 -14.17
C ASN A 30 -29.40 7.38 -12.91
N GLU A 31 -28.43 6.99 -12.09
CA GLU A 31 -28.02 7.67 -10.86
C GLU A 31 -26.77 8.54 -11.08
N GLY A 32 -26.19 8.51 -12.30
CA GLY A 32 -25.01 9.27 -12.68
C GLY A 32 -23.69 8.60 -12.32
N PHE A 33 -23.69 7.30 -11.97
CA PHE A 33 -22.47 6.56 -11.65
C PHE A 33 -21.90 5.84 -12.87
N ILE A 34 -20.57 5.72 -12.90
CA ILE A 34 -19.84 4.97 -13.92
C ILE A 34 -19.60 3.54 -13.41
N SER A 35 -19.91 2.54 -14.23
CA SER A 35 -19.58 1.15 -13.91
C SER A 35 -18.06 0.90 -13.98
N LEU A 36 -17.48 0.48 -12.85
CA LEU A 36 -16.05 0.18 -12.72
C LEU A 36 -15.66 -1.20 -13.28
N GLU A 37 -16.62 -2.09 -13.54
CA GLU A 37 -16.39 -3.42 -14.12
C GLU A 37 -15.67 -3.33 -15.48
N ASN A 38 -15.89 -2.23 -16.20
CA ASN A 38 -15.26 -1.98 -17.49
C ASN A 38 -13.80 -1.52 -17.37
N ILE A 39 -13.37 -1.07 -16.19
CA ILE A 39 -12.04 -0.47 -15.97
C ILE A 39 -11.11 -1.46 -15.27
N GLY A 40 -11.62 -2.23 -14.31
CA GLY A 40 -10.80 -3.16 -13.56
C GLY A 40 -11.61 -4.26 -12.89
N ASN A 41 -10.90 -5.12 -12.17
CA ASN A 41 -11.51 -6.18 -11.39
C ASN A 41 -11.89 -5.65 -10.00
N ILE A 42 -13.15 -5.82 -9.63
CA ILE A 42 -13.62 -5.54 -8.28
C ILE A 42 -13.42 -6.81 -7.44
N VAL A 43 -12.77 -6.65 -6.29
CA VAL A 43 -12.59 -7.71 -5.30
C VAL A 43 -13.23 -7.26 -3.99
N ILE A 44 -13.91 -8.18 -3.32
CA ILE A 44 -14.67 -7.87 -2.08
C ILE A 44 -13.81 -8.15 -0.85
N LYS A 45 -12.93 -9.17 -0.92
CA LYS A 45 -12.14 -9.64 0.21
C LYS A 45 -10.69 -9.18 0.10
N ILE A 46 -10.13 -8.71 1.21
CA ILE A 46 -8.71 -8.31 1.30
C ILE A 46 -7.78 -9.49 0.98
N GLU A 47 -8.14 -10.72 1.37
CA GLU A 47 -7.35 -11.91 1.02
C GLU A 47 -7.23 -12.11 -0.49
N GLU A 48 -8.35 -11.95 -1.22
CA GLU A 48 -8.35 -12.05 -2.68
C GLU A 48 -7.48 -10.94 -3.31
N LEU A 49 -7.57 -9.71 -2.79
CA LEU A 49 -6.72 -8.61 -3.26
C LEU A 49 -5.23 -8.94 -3.09
N LYS A 50 -4.83 -9.44 -1.92
CA LYS A 50 -3.45 -9.81 -1.63
C LYS A 50 -2.96 -10.91 -2.56
N ASP A 51 -3.75 -11.96 -2.75
CA ASP A 51 -3.35 -13.11 -3.57
C ASP A 51 -3.31 -12.76 -5.07
N ARG A 52 -4.16 -11.83 -5.53
CA ARG A 52 -4.08 -11.31 -6.91
C ARG A 52 -2.86 -10.43 -7.15
N VAL A 53 -2.51 -9.57 -6.19
CA VAL A 53 -1.36 -8.65 -6.36
C VAL A 53 -0.05 -9.37 -6.10
N PHE A 54 0.06 -10.14 -5.02
CA PHE A 54 1.24 -10.88 -4.57
C PHE A 54 0.99 -12.40 -4.52
N PRO A 55 0.81 -13.06 -5.67
CA PRO A 55 0.61 -14.51 -5.70
C PRO A 55 1.86 -15.25 -5.19
N ASN A 56 1.65 -16.26 -4.34
CA ASN A 56 2.69 -17.12 -3.77
C ASN A 56 3.88 -16.32 -3.20
N ILE A 57 3.58 -15.26 -2.43
CA ILE A 57 4.58 -14.32 -1.91
C ILE A 57 5.68 -15.03 -1.12
N GLU A 58 5.34 -16.10 -0.41
CA GLU A 58 6.26 -16.94 0.35
C GLU A 58 7.37 -17.58 -0.51
N ASN A 59 7.13 -17.75 -1.81
CA ASN A 59 8.11 -18.28 -2.76
C ASN A 59 8.81 -17.16 -3.56
N ASN A 60 8.15 -16.02 -3.77
CA ASN A 60 8.64 -14.95 -4.65
C ASN A 60 9.33 -13.79 -3.91
N PHE A 61 9.29 -13.75 -2.57
CA PHE A 61 9.77 -12.61 -1.77
C PHE A 61 11.25 -12.24 -1.95
N GLN A 62 12.08 -13.14 -2.48
CA GLN A 62 13.49 -12.86 -2.76
C GLN A 62 13.70 -12.16 -4.11
N ASP A 63 12.70 -12.20 -5.02
CA ASP A 63 12.76 -11.50 -6.30
C ASP A 63 12.41 -10.01 -6.13
N LYS A 64 13.46 -9.20 -6.03
CA LYS A 64 13.34 -7.74 -5.91
C LYS A 64 12.64 -7.10 -7.11
N LYS A 65 12.86 -7.59 -8.33
CA LYS A 65 12.23 -7.01 -9.54
C LYS A 65 10.74 -7.28 -9.54
N TRP A 66 10.34 -8.49 -9.16
CA TRP A 66 8.94 -8.87 -9.01
C TRP A 66 8.22 -8.03 -7.94
N LEU A 67 8.87 -7.80 -6.79
CA LEU A 67 8.33 -6.95 -5.72
C LEU A 67 8.17 -5.49 -6.16
N CYS A 68 9.17 -4.90 -6.82
CA CYS A 68 9.14 -3.49 -7.23
C CYS A 68 8.04 -3.15 -8.26
N GLN A 69 7.49 -4.15 -8.95
CA GLN A 69 6.41 -3.96 -9.94
C GLN A 69 5.01 -3.98 -9.32
N LYS A 70 4.90 -4.19 -8.01
CA LYS A 70 3.63 -4.48 -7.32
C LYS A 70 3.41 -3.52 -6.16
N ALA A 71 2.18 -3.06 -6.01
CA ALA A 71 1.77 -2.20 -4.90
C ALA A 71 0.29 -2.40 -4.59
N ILE A 72 -0.05 -2.32 -3.31
CA ILE A 72 -1.43 -2.16 -2.84
C ILE A 72 -1.52 -0.76 -2.23
N LEU A 73 -2.48 0.02 -2.68
CA LEU A 73 -2.74 1.36 -2.18
C LEU A 73 -3.98 1.33 -1.28
N SER A 74 -3.94 2.05 -0.17
CA SER A 74 -5.06 2.21 0.77
C SER A 74 -5.31 3.71 1.02
N PRO A 75 -6.57 4.14 1.21
CA PRO A 75 -6.89 5.53 1.57
C PRO A 75 -6.33 5.95 2.93
N THR A 76 -6.14 5.01 3.85
CA THR A 76 -5.66 5.28 5.23
C THR A 76 -4.40 4.51 5.57
N ASN A 77 -3.57 5.09 6.45
CA ASN A 77 -2.37 4.45 6.97
C ASN A 77 -2.69 3.19 7.78
N ASP A 78 -3.81 3.17 8.52
CA ASP A 78 -4.24 1.97 9.25
C ASP A 78 -4.54 0.81 8.30
N GLY A 79 -5.20 1.08 7.17
CA GLY A 79 -5.42 0.08 6.13
C GLY A 79 -4.09 -0.44 5.54
N VAL A 80 -3.12 0.45 5.31
CA VAL A 80 -1.76 0.05 4.91
C VAL A 80 -1.11 -0.86 5.95
N LYS A 81 -1.17 -0.50 7.24
CA LYS A 81 -0.60 -1.26 8.36
C LYS A 81 -1.20 -2.66 8.45
N ILE A 82 -2.52 -2.78 8.34
CA ILE A 82 -3.23 -4.08 8.36
C ILE A 82 -2.76 -4.96 7.20
N ILE A 83 -2.75 -4.44 5.97
CA ILE A 83 -2.39 -5.22 4.78
C ILE A 83 -0.91 -5.62 4.82
N ASN A 84 -0.02 -4.70 5.17
CA ASN A 84 1.42 -4.98 5.28
C ASN A 84 1.68 -6.07 6.32
N ASN A 85 1.10 -5.97 7.52
CA ASN A 85 1.28 -6.98 8.57
C ASN A 85 0.77 -8.36 8.15
N GLN A 86 -0.34 -8.41 7.41
CA GLN A 86 -0.86 -9.68 6.90
C GLN A 86 0.03 -10.29 5.81
N LEU A 87 0.64 -9.49 4.95
CA LEU A 87 1.59 -9.97 3.92
C LEU A 87 2.91 -10.40 4.55
N LEU A 88 3.45 -9.63 5.50
CA LEU A 88 4.68 -9.96 6.24
C LEU A 88 4.57 -11.32 6.93
N LYS A 89 3.42 -11.62 7.55
CA LYS A 89 3.16 -12.93 8.18
C LYS A 89 3.16 -14.12 7.23
N LYS A 90 3.01 -13.91 5.91
CA LYS A 90 3.12 -14.97 4.90
C LYS A 90 4.59 -15.26 4.53
N LEU A 91 5.51 -14.35 4.81
CA LEU A 91 6.92 -14.52 4.46
C LEU A 91 7.57 -15.59 5.34
N PRO A 92 8.40 -16.48 4.78
CA PRO A 92 9.16 -17.43 5.57
C PRO A 92 10.28 -16.73 6.33
N GLY A 93 10.52 -17.17 7.56
CA GLY A 93 11.57 -16.64 8.42
C GLY A 93 11.04 -16.08 9.74
N ALA A 94 11.97 -15.63 10.58
CA ALA A 94 11.62 -14.98 11.83
C ALA A 94 11.33 -13.49 11.58
N SER A 95 10.24 -12.99 12.16
CA SER A 95 9.97 -11.56 12.23
C SER A 95 11.08 -10.85 13.03
N GLN A 96 11.50 -9.68 12.58
CA GLN A 96 12.54 -8.89 13.23
C GLN A 96 12.00 -7.51 13.55
N ILE A 97 11.93 -7.17 14.83
CA ILE A 97 11.51 -5.85 15.26
C ILE A 97 12.72 -4.92 15.32
N TYR A 98 12.64 -3.82 14.58
CA TYR A 98 13.54 -2.68 14.66
C TYR A 98 12.85 -1.58 15.46
N LYS A 99 13.55 -1.04 16.46
CA LYS A 99 13.06 0.09 17.25
C LYS A 99 13.83 1.33 16.86
N PHE A 100 13.12 2.38 16.49
CA PHE A 100 13.73 3.70 16.38
C PHE A 100 14.09 4.19 17.78
N VAL A 101 15.19 4.93 17.91
CA VAL A 101 15.59 5.50 19.21
C VAL A 101 15.42 6.99 19.09
N ASP A 102 14.27 7.48 19.55
CA ASP A 102 14.00 8.91 19.66
C ASP A 102 14.70 9.45 20.91
N THR A 103 15.59 10.43 20.74
CA THR A 103 16.25 11.14 21.85
C THR A 103 16.13 12.64 21.63
N THR A 104 15.93 13.40 22.71
CA THR A 104 15.96 14.86 22.64
C THR A 104 17.39 15.34 22.48
N VAL A 105 17.60 16.36 21.64
CA VAL A 105 18.93 16.98 21.46
C VAL A 105 19.33 17.79 22.72
N GLU A 106 18.33 18.34 23.42
CA GLU A 106 18.54 19.12 24.64
C GLU A 106 18.23 18.29 25.89
N THR A 107 19.19 18.22 26.81
CA THR A 107 19.08 17.49 28.09
C THR A 107 18.00 18.07 29.02
N ASN A 108 17.67 19.35 28.84
CA ASN A 108 16.68 20.04 29.67
C ASN A 108 15.24 19.68 29.27
N GLN A 109 15.03 19.21 28.04
CA GLN A 109 13.72 18.81 27.51
C GLN A 109 13.36 17.35 27.80
N VAL A 110 14.26 16.60 28.45
CA VAL A 110 14.03 15.20 28.84
C VAL A 110 12.86 15.06 29.81
N VAL A 111 12.59 16.11 30.61
CA VAL A 111 11.44 16.14 31.54
C VAL A 111 10.13 16.37 30.78
N ASP A 112 10.15 17.17 29.72
CA ASP A 112 8.97 17.53 28.94
C ASP A 112 8.60 16.47 27.90
N TYR A 113 9.60 15.74 27.40
CA TYR A 113 9.45 14.68 26.40
C TYR A 113 10.17 13.40 26.83
N PRO A 114 9.63 12.67 27.82
CA PRO A 114 10.23 11.43 28.24
C PRO A 114 10.25 10.41 27.10
N THR A 115 11.28 9.57 27.08
CA THR A 115 11.50 8.57 26.03
C THR A 115 10.30 7.62 25.87
N GLU A 116 9.57 7.33 26.95
CA GLU A 116 8.34 6.53 26.93
C GLU A 116 7.21 7.23 26.14
N PHE A 117 7.10 8.55 26.25
CA PHE A 117 6.13 9.35 25.52
C PHE A 117 6.50 9.45 24.03
N LEU A 118 7.78 9.68 23.73
CA LEU A 118 8.26 9.69 22.34
C LEU A 118 8.06 8.33 21.67
N ASN A 119 8.44 7.25 22.34
CA ASN A 119 8.34 5.88 21.81
C ASN A 119 6.92 5.32 21.68
N SER A 120 5.92 5.99 22.30
CA SER A 120 4.50 5.63 22.19
C SER A 120 3.74 6.49 21.19
N SER A 121 4.36 7.56 20.69
CA SER A 121 3.74 8.45 19.72
C SER A 121 3.70 7.82 18.33
N GLU A 122 2.52 7.79 17.68
CA GLU A 122 2.35 7.45 16.26
C GLU A 122 1.83 8.68 15.47
N PRO A 123 2.61 9.77 15.35
CA PRO A 123 2.17 10.97 14.65
C PRO A 123 2.03 10.70 13.15
N SER A 124 1.02 11.32 12.54
CA SER A 124 0.81 11.20 11.09
C SER A 124 2.05 11.70 10.33
N ARG A 125 2.48 10.96 9.31
CA ARG A 125 3.64 11.26 8.43
C ARG A 125 5.03 10.92 8.98
N ILE A 126 5.13 10.30 10.14
CA ILE A 126 6.41 9.78 10.68
C ILE A 126 6.31 8.25 10.76
N PRO A 127 7.39 7.50 10.45
CA PRO A 127 7.41 6.05 10.64
C PRO A 127 7.13 5.69 12.10
N SER A 128 6.39 4.60 12.32
CA SER A 128 6.17 4.07 13.67
C SER A 128 7.51 3.81 14.36
N HIS A 129 7.59 4.11 15.65
CA HIS A 129 8.77 3.82 16.49
C HIS A 129 9.18 2.33 16.42
N LYS A 130 8.25 1.42 16.12
CA LYS A 130 8.55 0.01 15.86
C LYS A 130 8.28 -0.31 14.40
N LEU A 131 9.29 -0.83 13.72
CA LEU A 131 9.18 -1.46 12.42
C LEU A 131 9.32 -2.97 12.60
N GLU A 132 8.38 -3.72 12.08
CA GLU A 132 8.40 -5.19 12.03
C GLU A 132 8.74 -5.66 10.62
#